data_AF-A0A3P7EGT9-F1
#
_entry.id   AF-A0A3P7EGT9-F1
#
_cell.length_a   1.000
_cell.length_b   1.000
_cell.length_c   1.000
_cell.angle_alpha   90.00
_cell.angle_beta   90.00
_cell.angle_gamma   90.00
#
_symmetry.space_group_name_H-M   'P 1'
#
loop_
_entity.id
_entity.type
_entity.pdbx_description
1 polymer ?
#
loop_
_entity_poly.entity_id
_entity_poly.type
_entity_poly.pdbx_seq_one_letter_code
_entity_poly.pdbx_strand_id
1 'polypeptide(L)' 'MFIGGLSWQTTAEGLRDYFGKFGEVNECMVMRDPATKRARQLLFRFF' A
#
# COMPACT_ATOMS: atom_id res chain seq x y z
N MET A 1 -2.91 -5.84 -6.81
CA MET A 1 -3.81 -4.67 -6.68
C MET A 1 -2.98 -3.42 -6.43
N PHE A 2 -3.34 -2.30 -7.05
CA PHE A 2 -2.65 -1.03 -6.86
C PHE A 2 -3.60 -0.01 -6.27
N ILE A 3 -3.14 0.72 -5.26
CA ILE A 3 -3.94 1.71 -4.55
C ILE A 3 -3.18 3.03 -4.53
N GLY A 4 -3.70 3.99 -5.28
CA GLY A 4 -3.23 5.37 -5.29
C GLY A 4 -4.13 6.29 -4.48
N GLY A 5 -3.67 7.52 -4.23
CA GLY A 5 -4.49 8.56 -3.58
C GLY A 5 -4.73 8.34 -2.08
N LEU A 6 -3.89 7.53 -1.44
CA LEU A 6 -3.95 7.30 0.00
C LEU A 6 -3.52 8.54 0.77
N SER A 7 -4.12 8.73 1.95
CA SER A 7 -3.72 9.79 2.88
C SER A 7 -2.27 9.58 3.34
N TRP A 8 -1.57 10.67 3.66
CA TRP A 8 -0.24 10.64 4.27
C TRP A 8 -0.19 9.89 5.60
N GLN A 9 -1.33 9.78 6.28
CA GLN A 9 -1.48 9.06 7.53
C GLN A 9 -1.70 7.55 7.32
N THR A 10 -1.98 7.13 6.09
CA THR A 10 -2.22 5.72 5.79
C THR A 10 -0.90 4.97 5.75
N THR A 11 -0.72 4.07 6.71
CA THR A 11 0.46 3.18 6.79
C THR A 11 0.21 1.88 6.03
N ALA A 12 1.31 1.24 5.60
CA ALA A 12 1.24 -0.09 5.00
C ALA A 12 0.62 -1.12 5.95
N GLU A 13 0.85 -0.98 7.26
CA GLU A 13 0.29 -1.84 8.29
C GLU A 13 -1.23 -1.72 8.41
N GLY A 14 -1.76 -0.49 8.44
CA GLY A 14 -3.22 -0.27 8.50
C GLY A 14 -3.93 -0.80 7.25
N LEU A 15 -3.30 -0.68 6.08
CA LEU A 15 -3.83 -1.30 4.87
C LEU A 15 -3.72 -2.81 4.89
N ARG A 16 -2.63 -3.37 5.41
CA ARG A 16 -2.48 -4.83 5.54
C ARG A 16 -3.54 -5.41 6.46
N ASP A 17 -3.85 -4.75 7.57
CA ASP A 17 -4.95 -5.16 8.47
C ASP A 17 -6.32 -5.09 7.77
N TYR A 18 -6.59 -3.97 7.08
CA TYR A 18 -7.83 -3.78 6.33
C TYR A 18 -8.00 -4.84 5.23
N PHE A 19 -6.96 -5.06 4.43
CA PHE A 19 -6.96 -6.00 3.33
C PHE A 19 -6.85 -7.46 3.77
N GLY A 20 -6.26 -7.72 4.94
CA GLY A 20 -6.19 -9.03 5.58
C GLY A 20 -7.57 -9.67 5.80
N LYS A 21 -8.62 -8.84 5.95
CA LYS A 21 -10.01 -9.30 6.05
C LYS A 21 -10.54 -9.94 4.77
N PHE A 22 -9.98 -9.58 3.62
CA PHE A 22 -10.38 -10.11 2.30
C PHE A 22 -9.50 -11.29 1.85
N GLY A 23 -8.34 -11.49 2.46
CA GLY A 23 -7.40 -12.56 2.12
C GLY A 23 -5.98 -12.27 2.61
N GLU A 24 -5.09 -13.24 2.52
CA GLU A 24 -3.70 -13.08 2.95
C GLU A 24 -2.94 -12.12 2.03
N VAL A 25 -2.40 -11.05 2.61
CA VAL A 25 -1.55 -10.08 1.92
C VAL A 25 -0.12 -10.60 1.94
N ASN A 26 0.40 -11.03 0.78
CA ASN A 26 1.74 -11.59 0.63
C ASN A 26 2.82 -10.51 0.47
N GLU A 27 2.55 -9.47 -0.32
CA GLU A 27 3.52 -8.39 -0.56
C GLU A 27 2.86 -7.02 -0.46
N CYS A 28 3.51 -6.08 0.22
CA CYS A 28 3.17 -4.66 0.20
C CYS A 28 4.39 -3.81 -0.21
N MET A 29 4.27 -3.07 -1.31
CA MET A 29 5.31 -2.15 -1.78
C MET A 29 4.83 -0.72 -1.75
N VAL A 30 5.67 0.16 -1.18
CA VAL A 30 5.44 1.61 -1.19
C VAL A 30 6.14 2.19 -2.41
N MET A 31 5.39 2.48 -3.47
CA MET A 31 5.88 3.22 -4.61
C MET A 31 6.01 4.70 -4.25
N ARG A 32 7.25 5.13 -4.07
CA ARG A 32 7.62 6.53 -3.92
C ARG A 32 8.07 7.05 -5.26
N ASP A 33 7.62 8.24 -5.59
CA ASP A 33 8.11 8.90 -6.79
C ASP A 33 9.60 9.19 -6.67
N PRO A 34 10.43 8.79 -7.65
CA PRO A 34 11.87 8.99 -7.57
C PRO A 34 12.25 10.48 -7.58
N ALA A 35 11.49 11.34 -8.26
CA ALA A 35 11.79 12.77 -8.39
C ALA A 35 11.47 13.57 -7.12
N THR A 36 10.34 13.31 -6.47
CA THR A 36 9.88 14.03 -5.27
C THR A 36 10.13 13.25 -3.98
N LYS A 37 10.56 11.98 -4.06
CA LYS A 37 10.64 11.00 -2.96
C LYS A 37 9.36 10.82 -2.14
N ARG A 38 8.25 11.41 -2.59
CA ARG A 38 6.96 11.33 -1.91
C ARG A 38 6.36 9.96 -2.18
N ALA A 39 6.06 9.22 -1.12
CA ALA A 39 5.24 8.02 -1.21
C ALA A 39 3.88 8.41 -1.78
N ARG A 40 3.55 7.92 -2.97
CA ARG A 40 2.26 8.25 -3.61
C ARG A 40 1.34 7.06 -3.67
N GLN A 41 1.88 5.85 -3.81
CA GLN A 41 1.07 4.71 -4.23
C GLN A 41 1.58 3.46 -3.53
N LEU A 42 0.65 2.61 -3.12
CA LEU A 42 0.94 1.35 -2.45
C LEU A 42 0.44 0.21 -3.32
N LEU A 43 1.29 -0.80 -3.49
CA LEU A 43 1.01 -1.97 -4.30
C LEU A 43 0.87 -3.16 -3.35
N PHE A 44 -0.26 -3.88 -3.47
CA PHE A 44 -0.60 -5.03 -2.63
C PHE A 44 -0.77 -6.27 -3.49
N ARG A 45 -0.14 -7.36 -3.08
CA ARG A 45 -0.31 -8.69 -3.67
C ARG A 45 -1.02 -9.60 -2.69
N PHE A 46 -2.06 -10.25 -3.16
CA PHE A 46 -2.79 -11.31 -2.46
C PHE A 46 -2.40 -12.65 -3.08
N PHE A 47 -2.59 -13.75 -2.33
CA PHE A 47 -2.52 -15.10 -2.90
C PHE A 47 -3.74 -15.40 -3.79
#